data_AF-A0A3D5NSV5-F1
#
_entry.id   AF-A0A3D5NSV5-F1
#
_cell.length_a   1.000
_cell.length_b   1.000
_cell.length_c   1.000
_cell.angle_alpha   90.00
_cell.angle_beta   90.00
_cell.angle_gamma   90.00
#
_symmetry.space_group_name_H-M   'P 1'
#
loop_
_entity.id
_entity.type
_entity.pdbx_description
1 polymer ?
#
loop_
_entity_poly.entity_id
_entity_poly.type
_entity_poly.pdbx_seq_one_letter_code
_entity_poly.pdbx_strand_id
1 'polypeptide(L)' 'MAYSMNLGGKRLRPALVLMSSRIFGGNEEEILPMALAMEMIHTYSLIHDDLPAMDNDE' A
#
# COMPACT_ATOMS: atom_id res chain seq x y z
N MET A 1 -1.39 2.98 12.88
CA MET A 1 -1.44 2.72 11.42
C MET A 1 -2.84 2.79 10.83
N ALA A 2 -3.89 2.27 11.49
CA ALA A 2 -5.25 2.25 10.91
C ALA A 2 -5.76 3.63 10.43
N TYR A 3 -5.40 4.72 11.11
CA TYR A 3 -5.73 6.09 10.69
C TYR A 3 -5.21 6.39 9.27
N SER A 4 -3.89 6.39 9.06
CA SER A 4 -3.26 6.67 7.77
C SER A 4 -3.64 5.66 6.68
N MET A 5 -3.86 4.40 7.05
CA MET A 5 -4.35 3.39 6.11
C MET A 5 -5.77 3.69 5.61
N ASN A 6 -6.63 4.30 6.43
CA ASN A 6 -8.04 4.56 6.10
C ASN A 6 -8.30 5.95 5.53
N LEU A 7 -7.30 6.85 5.51
CA LEU A 7 -7.39 8.20 4.93
C LEU A 7 -7.62 8.21 3.41
N GLY A 8 -7.54 7.05 2.76
CA GLY A 8 -7.74 6.88 1.31
C GLY A 8 -6.43 6.57 0.60
N GLY A 9 -6.32 6.98 -0.67
CA GLY A 9 -5.16 6.73 -1.52
C GLY A 9 -5.52 6.01 -2.82
N LYS A 10 -4.64 6.12 -3.82
CA LYS A 10 -4.88 5.58 -5.18
C LYS A 10 -4.84 4.06 -5.24
N ARG A 11 -4.28 3.39 -4.23
CA ARG A 11 -4.11 1.93 -4.14
C ARG A 11 -3.43 1.33 -5.37
N LEU A 12 -2.52 2.09 -5.99
CA LEU A 12 -1.86 1.67 -7.23
C LEU A 12 -1.00 0.43 -7.02
N ARG A 13 -0.23 0.38 -5.93
CA ARG A 13 0.66 -0.74 -5.62
C ARG A 13 -0.09 -2.05 -5.35
N PRO A 14 -1.10 -2.12 -4.46
CA PRO A 14 -1.90 -3.32 -4.29
C PRO A 14 -2.64 -3.72 -5.58
N ALA A 15 -3.15 -2.76 -6.36
CA ALA A 15 -3.76 -3.05 -7.66
C ALA A 15 -2.78 -3.72 -8.63
N LEU A 16 -1.53 -3.24 -8.71
CA LEU A 16 -0.50 -3.87 -9.54
C LEU A 16 -0.16 -5.29 -9.08
N VAL A 17 -0.12 -5.55 -7.77
CA VAL A 17 0.10 -6.90 -7.22
C VAL A 17 -1.02 -7.85 -7.62
N LEU A 18 -2.28 -7.45 -7.43
CA LEU A 18 -3.45 -8.24 -7.80
C LEU A 18 -3.51 -8.52 -9.30
N MET A 19 -3.30 -7.48 -10.13
CA MET A 19 -3.29 -7.61 -11.58
C MET A 19 -2.17 -8.51 -12.08
N SER A 20 -0.99 -8.43 -11.47
CA SER A 20 0.13 -9.31 -11.81
C SER A 20 -0.21 -10.77 -11.50
N SER A 21 -0.74 -11.05 -10.29
CA SER A 21 -1.20 -12.39 -9.93
C SER A 21 -2.21 -12.94 -10.94
N ARG A 22 -3.20 -12.13 -11.31
CA ARG A 22 -4.23 -12.50 -12.28
C ARG A 22 -3.68 -12.83 -13.67
N ILE A 23 -2.68 -12.10 -14.15
CA ILE A 23 -2.03 -12.36 -15.46
C ILE A 23 -1.34 -13.74 -15.47
N PHE A 24 -0.80 -14.17 -14.33
CA PHE A 24 -0.11 -15.46 -14.21
C PHE A 24 -1.01 -16.59 -13.68
N GLY A 25 -2.33 -16.37 -13.57
CA GLY A 25 -3.29 -17.38 -13.12
C GLY A 25 -3.31 -17.65 -11.61
N GLY A 26 -2.82 -16.71 -10.80
CA GLY A 26 -2.84 -16.80 -9.34
C GLY A 26 -4.21 -16.57 -8.73
N ASN A 27 -4.39 -17.03 -7.49
CA ASN A 27 -5.61 -16.86 -6.71
C ASN A 27 -5.62 -15.48 -6.02
N GLU A 28 -6.69 -14.71 -6.22
CA GLU A 28 -6.84 -13.38 -5.62
C GLU A 28 -6.90 -13.42 -4.09
N GLU A 29 -7.54 -14.43 -3.48
CA GLU A 29 -7.63 -14.56 -2.03
C GLU A 29 -6.27 -14.85 -1.39
N GLU A 30 -5.43 -15.65 -2.08
CA GLU A 30 -4.08 -15.99 -1.61
C GLU A 30 -3.10 -14.83 -1.75
N ILE A 31 -3.26 -13.98 -2.78
CA ILE A 31 -2.37 -12.84 -3.01
C ILE A 31 -2.79 -11.59 -2.23
N LEU A 32 -4.03 -11.53 -1.73
CA LEU A 32 -4.56 -10.37 -1.01
C LEU A 32 -3.68 -9.96 0.20
N PRO A 33 -3.16 -10.87 1.05
CA PRO A 33 -2.24 -10.51 2.13
C PRO A 33 -0.97 -9.82 1.61
N MET A 34 -0.43 -10.24 0.48
CA MET A 34 0.75 -9.60 -0.12
C MET A 34 0.43 -8.21 -0.67
N ALA A 35 -0.71 -8.05 -1.33
CA ALA A 35 -1.17 -6.74 -1.80
C ALA A 35 -1.35 -5.76 -0.63
N LEU A 36 -1.94 -6.22 0.48
CA LEU A 36 -2.10 -5.43 1.70
C LEU A 36 -0.76 -5.09 2.34
N ALA A 37 0.17 -6.06 2.44
CA ALA A 37 1.50 -5.82 2.98
C ALA A 37 2.27 -4.75 2.17
N MET A 38 2.15 -4.76 0.84
CA MET A 38 2.74 -3.74 -0.02
C MET A 38 2.16 -2.35 0.27
N GLU A 39 0.86 -2.23 0.48
CA GLU A 39 0.24 -0.96 0.85
C GLU A 39 0.65 -0.51 2.26
N MET A 40 0.82 -1.42 3.22
CA MET A 40 1.32 -1.08 4.55
C MET A 40 2.74 -0.49 4.51
N ILE A 41 3.63 -1.05 3.67
CA ILE A 41 4.98 -0.49 3.47
C ILE A 41 4.90 0.90 2.83
N HIS A 42 4.01 1.08 1.85
CA HIS A 42 3.81 2.38 1.24
C HIS A 42 3.29 3.43 2.22
N THR A 43 2.26 3.09 3.01
CA THR A 43 1.71 4.02 4.01
C THR A 43 2.72 4.31 5.11
N TYR A 44 3.55 3.34 5.49
CA TYR A 44 4.68 3.56 6.39
C TYR A 44 5.65 4.61 5.83
N SER A 45 6.02 4.50 4.54
CA SER A 45 6.96 5.47 3.95
C SER A 45 6.37 6.88 4.01
N LEU A 46 5.10 7.06 3.62
CA LEU A 46 4.43 8.36 3.66
C LEU A 46 4.42 8.96 5.07
N ILE A 47 4.03 8.18 6.09
CA ILE A 47 4.01 8.68 7.48
C ILE A 47 5.39 9.18 7.90
N HIS A 48 6.46 8.51 7.46
CA HIS A 48 7.81 8.92 7.76
C HIS A 48 8.20 10.14 6.94
N ASP A 49 7.96 10.12 5.63
CA ASP A 49 8.22 11.20 4.67
C ASP A 49 7.60 12.52 5.16
N ASP A 50 6.38 12.47 5.70
CA ASP A 50 5.66 13.64 6.23
C ASP A 50 6.25 14.22 7.54
N LEU A 51 7.21 13.57 8.20
CA LEU A 51 7.78 14.07 9.47
C LEU A 51 8.47 15.43 9.30
N PRO A 52 8.54 16.29 10.35
CA PRO A 52 9.22 17.58 10.29
C PRO A 52 10.70 17.54 9.89
N ALA A 53 11.32 16.38 10.08
CA ALA A 53 12.72 16.15 9.74
C ALA A 53 12.94 15.71 8.27
N MET A 54 11.86 15.44 7.54
CA MET A 54 11.88 15.05 6.12
C MET A 54 11.11 16.11 5.33
N ASP A 55 9.87 15.84 4.91
CA ASP A 55 9.12 16.77 4.04
C ASP A 55 8.36 17.85 4.84
N ASN A 56 8.08 17.60 6.13
CA ASN A 56 7.33 18.51 7.01
C ASN A 56 5.97 18.92 6.41
N ASP A 57 5.22 17.93 5.93
CA ASP A 57 3.88 18.11 5.38
C ASP A 57 2.81 18.06 6.50
N GLU A 58 1.86 19.00 6.48
CA GLU A 58 0.78 19.16 7.48
C GLU A 58 -0.46 18.27 7.24
#